data_AF-Q1WG95-F1
#
_entry.id   AF-Q1WG95-F1
#
_cell.length_a   1.000
_cell.length_b   1.000
_cell.length_c   1.000
_cell.angle_alpha   90.00
_cell.angle_beta   90.00
_cell.angle_gamma   90.00
#
_symmetry.space_group_name_H-M   'P 1'
#
loop_
_entity.id
_entity.type
_entity.pdbx_description
1 polymer ?
#
loop_
_entity_poly.entity_id
_entity_poly.type
_entity_poly.pdbx_seq_one_letter_code
_entity_poly.pdbx_strand_id
1 'polypeptide(L)'
;ANSLFKLFSSKLPISRLQRDLSDSTVLRNLGSSFAYSLISYKSLLRGLNKIDVDQNVMNEQLNQNWCTLAEPIQIIMKKYNIADSYEQLKNFTRGKSIGKQCMYQFIQQNCSHLPKNAIDELMNLTPHNYLGYASYLSKNVEHFSQEYIKKN
;
A
#
# COMPACT_ATOMS: atom_id res chain seq x y z
N ALA A 1 -10.05 5.67 23.96
CA ALA A 1 -9.11 6.80 23.94
C ALA A 1 -9.59 7.94 23.01
N ASN A 2 -9.71 7.72 21.69
CA ASN A 2 -10.00 8.79 20.71
C ASN A 2 -11.26 9.62 20.99
N SER A 3 -12.34 9.03 21.51
CA SER A 3 -13.54 9.79 21.90
C SER A 3 -13.25 10.80 23.02
N LEU A 4 -12.47 10.41 24.04
CA LEU A 4 -12.04 11.32 25.10
C LEU A 4 -11.07 12.38 24.57
N PHE A 5 -10.12 12.02 23.70
CA PHE A 5 -9.21 13.01 23.10
C PHE A 5 -9.96 14.04 22.25
N LYS A 6 -10.98 13.62 21.50
CA LYS A 6 -11.88 14.54 20.77
C LYS A 6 -12.63 15.46 21.72
N LEU A 7 -13.18 14.93 22.82
CA LEU A 7 -13.83 15.72 23.87
C LEU A 7 -12.86 16.75 24.47
N PHE A 8 -11.61 16.36 24.75
CA PHE A 8 -10.61 17.27 25.31
C PHE A 8 -10.27 18.39 24.34
N SER A 9 -10.02 18.06 23.06
CA SER A 9 -9.70 19.06 22.03
C SER A 9 -10.83 20.04 21.78
N SER A 10 -12.10 19.62 21.94
CA SER A 10 -13.24 20.50 21.72
C SER A 10 -13.63 21.29 22.97
N LYS A 11 -13.50 20.71 24.17
CA LYS A 11 -14.02 21.31 25.41
C LYS A 11 -13.00 22.13 26.18
N LEU A 12 -11.75 21.68 26.28
CA LEU A 12 -10.73 22.33 27.13
C LEU A 12 -10.31 23.74 26.65
N PRO A 13 -10.27 24.05 25.34
CA PRO A 13 -9.93 25.40 24.88
C PRO A 13 -10.98 26.48 25.19
N ILE A 14 -12.20 26.08 25.61
CA ILE A 14 -13.33 27.00 25.80
C ILE A 14 -13.71 27.08 27.28
N SER A 15 -13.45 28.25 27.87
CA SER A 15 -13.83 28.62 29.23
C SER A 15 -14.39 30.05 29.25
N ARG A 16 -15.50 30.29 29.95
CA ARG A 16 -16.15 31.61 29.96
C ARG A 16 -15.37 32.64 30.80
N LEU A 17 -15.25 33.86 30.26
CA LEU A 17 -14.61 35.02 30.92
C LEU A 17 -13.20 34.67 31.43
N GLN A 18 -12.90 34.92 32.71
CA GLN A 18 -11.59 34.62 33.30
C GLN A 18 -11.35 33.12 33.50
N ARG A 19 -12.38 32.35 33.92
CA ARG A 19 -12.40 30.88 33.98
C ARG A 19 -13.78 30.35 34.46
N ASP A 20 -14.23 29.21 33.94
CA ASP A 20 -15.30 28.39 34.54
C ASP A 20 -14.77 27.03 35.05
N LEU A 21 -15.53 26.33 35.91
CA LEU A 21 -15.08 25.09 36.58
C LEU A 21 -15.36 23.79 35.79
N SER A 22 -15.93 23.88 34.59
CA SER A 22 -16.36 22.69 33.82
C SER A 22 -15.19 21.86 33.30
N ASP A 23 -14.00 22.44 33.22
CA ASP A 23 -12.74 21.77 32.89
C ASP A 23 -12.28 20.80 33.98
N SER A 24 -12.55 21.09 35.26
CA SER A 24 -12.03 20.32 36.40
C SER A 24 -12.45 18.84 36.38
N THR A 25 -13.68 18.53 35.97
CA THR A 25 -14.16 17.14 35.84
C THR A 25 -13.65 16.47 34.57
N VAL A 26 -13.44 17.23 33.50
CA VAL A 26 -12.86 16.74 32.23
C VAL A 26 -11.39 16.37 32.43
N LEU A 27 -10.61 17.21 33.11
CA LEU A 27 -9.19 16.98 33.38
C LEU A 27 -8.94 15.74 34.24
N ARG A 28 -9.86 15.38 35.14
CA ARG A 28 -9.79 14.12 35.91
C ARG A 28 -9.86 12.86 35.03
N ASN A 29 -10.32 12.97 33.79
CA ASN A 29 -10.40 11.86 32.83
C ASN A 29 -9.15 11.73 31.94
N LEU A 30 -8.14 12.60 32.10
CA LEU A 30 -6.89 12.50 31.35
C LEU A 30 -6.24 11.12 31.53
N GLY A 31 -6.12 10.65 32.77
CA GLY A 31 -5.55 9.33 33.07
C GLY A 31 -6.28 8.19 32.36
N SER A 32 -7.63 8.20 32.38
CA SER A 32 -8.46 7.21 31.70
C SER A 32 -8.19 7.18 30.19
N SER A 33 -8.05 8.34 29.54
CA SER A 33 -7.77 8.42 28.10
C SER A 33 -6.46 7.72 27.72
N PHE A 34 -5.39 7.94 28.50
CA PHE A 34 -4.09 7.32 28.29
C PHE A 34 -4.09 5.85 28.69
N ALA A 35 -4.84 5.46 29.74
CA ALA A 35 -4.99 4.05 30.12
C ALA A 35 -5.59 3.23 28.96
N TYR A 36 -6.63 3.74 28.29
CA TYR A 36 -7.19 3.09 27.11
C TYR A 36 -6.16 2.96 25.97
N SER A 37 -5.36 4.00 25.70
CA SER A 37 -4.30 3.93 24.69
C SER A 37 -3.25 2.88 25.05
N LEU A 38 -2.81 2.85 26.31
CA LEU A 38 -1.80 1.90 26.79
C LEU A 38 -2.28 0.45 26.69
N ILE A 39 -3.54 0.17 27.06
CA ILE A 39 -4.15 -1.16 26.89
C ILE A 39 -4.17 -1.56 25.41
N SER A 40 -4.52 -0.62 24.53
CA SER A 40 -4.49 -0.84 23.08
C SER A 40 -3.09 -1.16 22.58
N TYR A 41 -2.07 -0.38 22.98
CA TYR A 41 -0.68 -0.61 22.58
C TYR A 41 -0.15 -1.96 23.07
N LYS A 42 -0.44 -2.34 24.32
CA LYS A 42 -0.09 -3.67 24.84
C LYS A 42 -0.75 -4.80 24.04
N SER A 43 -2.02 -4.63 23.68
CA SER A 43 -2.76 -5.62 22.88
C SER A 43 -2.24 -5.71 21.45
N LEU A 44 -1.91 -4.56 20.84
CA LEU A 44 -1.32 -4.45 19.51
C LEU A 44 0.06 -5.13 19.47
N LEU A 45 0.95 -4.83 20.42
CA LEU A 45 2.26 -5.48 20.52
C LEU A 45 2.14 -7.00 20.70
N ARG A 46 1.19 -7.45 21.55
CA ARG A 46 0.91 -8.88 21.71
C ARG A 46 0.38 -9.52 20.42
N GLY A 47 -0.39 -8.79 19.63
CA GLY A 47 -0.88 -9.25 18.32
C GLY A 47 0.24 -9.33 17.28
N LEU A 48 1.05 -8.27 17.16
CA LEU A 48 2.18 -8.22 16.23
C LEU A 48 3.26 -9.27 16.53
N ASN A 49 3.42 -9.68 17.79
CA ASN A 49 4.34 -10.77 18.14
C ASN A 49 3.81 -12.17 17.80
N LYS A 50 2.55 -12.28 17.37
CA LYS A 50 1.91 -13.57 17.02
C LYS A 50 1.71 -13.74 15.52
N ILE A 51 1.83 -12.68 14.72
CA ILE A 51 1.67 -12.78 13.28
C ILE A 51 2.89 -13.46 12.68
N ASP A 52 2.65 -14.37 11.76
CA ASP A 52 3.66 -14.97 10.92
C ASP A 52 3.14 -15.00 9.48
N VAL A 53 4.06 -15.16 8.54
CA VAL A 53 3.81 -14.98 7.11
C VAL A 53 3.55 -16.33 6.46
N ASP A 54 2.34 -16.53 5.95
CA ASP A 54 2.02 -17.69 5.11
C ASP A 54 2.47 -17.45 3.66
N GLN A 55 3.68 -17.92 3.35
CA GLN A 55 4.26 -17.77 2.02
C GLN A 55 3.48 -18.52 0.94
N ASN A 56 2.85 -19.65 1.25
CA ASN A 56 2.15 -20.46 0.27
C ASN A 56 0.91 -19.72 -0.22
N VAL A 57 0.10 -19.21 0.71
CA VAL A 57 -1.11 -18.44 0.37
C VAL A 57 -0.76 -17.19 -0.44
N MET A 58 0.30 -16.46 -0.06
CA MET A 58 0.73 -15.29 -0.83
C MET A 58 1.18 -15.64 -2.25
N ASN A 59 2.01 -16.68 -2.40
CA ASN A 59 2.50 -17.11 -3.70
C ASN A 59 1.37 -17.61 -4.60
N GLU A 60 0.41 -18.37 -4.05
CA GLU A 60 -0.78 -18.80 -4.76
C GLU A 60 -1.62 -17.61 -5.24
N GLN A 61 -1.88 -16.63 -4.37
CA GLN A 61 -2.61 -15.44 -4.75
C GLN A 61 -1.91 -14.65 -5.85
N LEU A 62 -0.59 -14.46 -5.75
CA LEU A 62 0.18 -13.79 -6.81
C LEU A 62 0.14 -14.57 -8.12
N ASN A 63 0.26 -15.90 -8.07
CA ASN A 63 0.22 -16.75 -9.26
C ASN A 63 -1.15 -16.77 -9.96
N GLN A 64 -2.24 -16.48 -9.24
CA GLN A 64 -3.59 -16.40 -9.81
C GLN A 64 -3.91 -15.02 -10.42
N ASN A 65 -3.15 -13.97 -10.09
CA ASN A 65 -3.48 -12.60 -10.43
C ASN A 65 -2.50 -11.95 -11.43
N TRP A 66 -2.35 -12.57 -12.61
CA TRP A 66 -1.47 -12.03 -13.67
C TRP A 66 -1.99 -10.76 -14.34
N CYS A 67 -3.28 -10.43 -14.17
CA CYS A 67 -3.86 -9.16 -14.64
C CYS A 67 -3.13 -7.93 -14.10
N THR A 68 -2.45 -8.05 -12.95
CA THR A 68 -1.63 -6.96 -12.35
C THR A 68 -0.48 -6.51 -13.24
N LEU A 69 0.01 -7.38 -14.15
CA LEU A 69 1.06 -7.04 -15.10
C LEU A 69 0.56 -6.22 -16.30
N ALA A 70 -0.74 -5.92 -16.38
CA ALA A 70 -1.27 -5.12 -17.48
C ALA A 70 -0.63 -3.72 -17.53
N GLU A 71 -0.50 -3.05 -16.39
CA GLU A 71 0.10 -1.71 -16.32
C GLU A 71 1.56 -1.66 -16.83
N PRO A 72 2.51 -2.50 -16.35
CA PRO A 72 3.89 -2.44 -16.85
C PRO A 72 4.01 -2.79 -18.33
N ILE A 73 3.19 -3.72 -18.83
CA ILE A 73 3.13 -4.03 -20.27
C ILE A 73 2.67 -2.77 -21.04
N GLN A 74 1.60 -2.12 -20.58
CA GLN A 74 1.10 -0.90 -21.20
C GLN A 74 2.15 0.22 -21.20
N ILE A 75 2.90 0.40 -20.11
CA ILE A 75 3.96 1.41 -20.01
C ILE A 75 5.06 1.15 -21.05
N ILE A 76 5.49 -0.10 -21.21
CA ILE A 76 6.49 -0.47 -22.21
C ILE A 76 5.94 -0.27 -23.63
N MET A 77 4.70 -0.65 -23.88
CA MET A 77 4.05 -0.38 -25.17
C MET A 77 4.00 1.11 -25.51
N LYS A 78 3.67 1.96 -24.53
CA LYS A 78 3.70 3.43 -24.69
C LYS A 78 5.11 3.95 -24.95
N LYS A 79 6.13 3.43 -24.25
CA LYS A 79 7.54 3.81 -24.44
C LYS A 79 8.00 3.60 -25.89
N TYR A 80 7.48 2.59 -26.57
CA TYR A 80 7.80 2.28 -27.97
C TYR A 80 6.72 2.76 -28.97
N ASN A 81 5.85 3.68 -28.56
CA ASN A 81 4.82 4.29 -29.40
C ASN A 81 3.83 3.31 -30.05
N ILE A 82 3.51 2.19 -29.39
CA ILE A 82 2.43 1.31 -29.84
C ILE A 82 1.08 2.02 -29.58
N ALA A 83 0.33 2.24 -30.66
CA ALA A 83 -0.99 2.87 -30.61
C ALA A 83 -2.00 2.04 -29.80
N ASP A 84 -2.95 2.71 -29.16
CA ASP A 84 -4.08 2.10 -28.44
C ASP A 84 -3.73 1.03 -27.39
N SER A 85 -2.51 1.06 -26.84
CA SER A 85 -2.03 0.10 -25.83
C SER A 85 -2.99 -0.10 -24.65
N TYR A 86 -3.65 0.97 -24.19
CA TYR A 86 -4.67 0.88 -23.15
C TYR A 86 -5.88 0.04 -23.57
N GLU A 87 -6.48 0.35 -24.73
CA GLU A 87 -7.70 -0.33 -25.19
C GLU A 87 -7.40 -1.78 -25.58
N GLN A 88 -6.23 -2.06 -26.13
CA GLN A 88 -5.78 -3.44 -26.41
C GLN A 88 -5.73 -4.29 -25.13
N LEU A 89 -5.09 -3.78 -24.07
CA LEU A 89 -5.02 -4.50 -22.80
C LEU A 89 -6.35 -4.55 -22.06
N LYS A 90 -7.15 -3.49 -22.11
CA LYS A 90 -8.48 -3.44 -21.52
C LYS A 90 -9.39 -4.48 -22.15
N ASN A 91 -9.41 -4.60 -23.48
CA ASN A 91 -10.19 -5.61 -24.17
C ASN A 91 -9.69 -7.03 -23.90
N PHE A 92 -8.38 -7.20 -23.73
CA PHE A 92 -7.78 -8.48 -23.38
C PHE A 92 -8.13 -8.94 -21.95
N THR A 93 -8.15 -8.01 -20.99
CA THR A 93 -8.33 -8.26 -19.55
C THR A 93 -9.79 -8.22 -19.07
N ARG A 94 -10.69 -7.57 -19.82
CA ARG A 94 -12.07 -7.34 -19.39
C ARG A 94 -12.85 -8.66 -19.24
N GLY A 95 -13.33 -8.90 -18.02
CA GLY A 95 -14.22 -10.02 -17.68
C GLY A 95 -13.56 -11.39 -17.70
N LYS A 96 -12.23 -11.47 -17.73
CA LYS A 96 -11.47 -12.73 -17.78
C LYS A 96 -10.47 -12.81 -16.63
N SER A 97 -10.33 -14.00 -16.04
CA SER A 97 -9.16 -14.31 -15.21
C SER A 97 -8.01 -14.66 -16.15
N ILE A 98 -7.00 -13.78 -16.22
CA ILE A 98 -5.82 -14.02 -17.05
C ILE A 98 -4.79 -14.77 -16.24
N GLY A 99 -4.40 -15.94 -16.73
CA GLY A 99 -3.25 -16.67 -16.24
C GLY A 99 -1.95 -16.33 -16.99
N LYS A 100 -0.84 -16.89 -16.51
CA LYS A 100 0.51 -16.76 -17.09
C LYS A 100 0.55 -16.94 -18.61
N GLN A 101 -0.02 -18.05 -19.08
CA GLN A 101 0.03 -18.43 -20.50
C GLN A 101 -0.66 -17.40 -21.39
N CYS A 102 -1.85 -16.95 -21.00
CA CYS A 102 -2.59 -15.93 -21.73
C CYS A 102 -1.79 -14.62 -21.81
N MET A 103 -1.17 -14.19 -20.70
CA MET A 103 -0.38 -12.97 -20.70
C MET A 103 0.84 -13.07 -21.62
N TYR A 104 1.55 -14.20 -21.61
CA TYR A 104 2.68 -14.42 -22.53
C TYR A 104 2.25 -14.49 -23.99
N GLN A 105 1.11 -15.11 -24.29
CA GLN A 105 0.55 -15.09 -25.64
C GLN A 105 0.24 -13.66 -26.10
N PHE A 106 -0.31 -12.83 -25.21
CA PHE A 106 -0.56 -11.41 -25.52
C PHE A 106 0.74 -10.67 -25.85
N ILE A 107 1.79 -10.86 -25.06
CA ILE A 107 3.11 -10.24 -25.30
C ILE A 107 3.68 -10.72 -26.64
N GLN A 108 3.68 -12.03 -26.92
CA GLN A 108 4.21 -12.56 -28.17
C GLN A 108 3.46 -12.04 -29.41
N GLN A 109 2.13 -11.87 -29.32
CA GLN A 109 1.32 -11.42 -30.45
C GLN A 109 1.44 -9.91 -30.67
N ASN A 110 1.31 -9.11 -29.61
CA ASN A 110 1.17 -7.65 -29.71
C ASN A 110 2.49 -6.88 -29.53
N CYS A 111 3.52 -7.52 -28.97
CA CYS A 111 4.81 -6.90 -28.69
C CYS A 111 5.96 -7.48 -29.52
N SER A 112 5.69 -8.33 -30.52
CA SER A 112 6.70 -8.96 -31.39
C SER A 112 7.59 -7.98 -32.15
N HIS A 113 7.12 -6.75 -32.38
CA HIS A 113 7.83 -5.71 -33.12
C HIS A 113 8.77 -4.88 -32.22
N LEU A 114 8.70 -5.09 -30.89
CA LEU A 114 9.60 -4.44 -29.96
C LEU A 114 11.03 -4.97 -30.09
N PRO A 115 12.04 -4.19 -29.68
CA PRO A 115 13.40 -4.70 -29.64
C PRO A 115 13.51 -5.88 -28.65
N LYS A 116 14.38 -6.84 -28.94
CA LYS A 116 14.48 -8.11 -28.18
C LYS A 116 14.64 -7.90 -26.68
N ASN A 117 15.44 -6.93 -26.25
CA ASN A 117 15.63 -6.62 -24.84
C ASN A 117 14.33 -6.25 -24.11
N ALA A 118 13.43 -5.48 -24.75
CA ALA A 118 12.14 -5.11 -24.17
C ALA A 118 11.18 -6.31 -24.11
N ILE A 119 11.23 -7.19 -25.11
CA ILE A 119 10.45 -8.45 -25.09
C ILE A 119 10.95 -9.35 -23.97
N ASP A 120 12.27 -9.49 -23.82
CA ASP A 120 12.88 -10.31 -22.78
C ASP A 120 12.54 -9.77 -21.37
N GLU A 121 12.56 -8.44 -21.17
CA GLU A 121 12.10 -7.80 -19.93
C GLU A 121 10.63 -8.14 -19.62
N LEU A 122 9.74 -8.04 -20.62
CA LEU A 122 8.31 -8.36 -20.46
C LEU A 122 8.07 -9.84 -20.17
N MET A 123 8.80 -10.74 -20.83
CA MET A 123 8.66 -12.19 -20.65
C MET A 123 9.19 -12.66 -19.30
N ASN A 124 10.21 -11.98 -18.76
CA ASN A 124 10.74 -12.23 -17.43
C ASN A 124 9.88 -11.63 -16.31
N LEU A 125 8.91 -10.77 -16.63
CA LEU A 125 8.04 -10.14 -15.65
C LEU A 125 7.03 -11.15 -15.06
N THR A 126 6.87 -11.11 -13.75
CA THR A 126 5.95 -11.94 -12.98
C THR A 126 5.32 -11.09 -11.86
N PRO A 127 4.15 -11.46 -11.34
CA PRO A 127 3.57 -10.73 -10.20
C PRO A 127 4.51 -10.69 -8.97
N HIS A 128 5.43 -11.65 -8.85
CA HIS A 128 6.39 -11.76 -7.75
C HIS A 128 7.58 -10.80 -7.88
N ASN A 129 7.96 -10.40 -9.09
CA ASN A 129 9.07 -9.48 -9.32
C ASN A 129 8.63 -8.06 -9.69
N TYR A 130 7.35 -7.86 -10.00
CA TYR A 130 6.77 -6.54 -10.19
C TYR A 130 6.40 -5.85 -8.85
N LEU A 131 7.42 -5.62 -8.02
CA LEU A 131 7.28 -5.00 -6.69
C LEU A 131 7.78 -3.55 -6.63
N GLY A 132 8.30 -3.02 -7.73
CA GLY A 132 8.93 -1.70 -7.77
C GLY A 132 10.04 -1.55 -6.72
N TYR A 133 10.02 -0.45 -5.97
CA TYR A 133 10.98 -0.19 -4.89
C TYR A 133 10.57 -0.75 -3.52
N ALA A 134 9.53 -1.60 -3.43
CA ALA A 134 8.96 -2.02 -2.14
C ALA A 134 10.00 -2.58 -1.17
N SER A 135 10.85 -3.54 -1.59
CA SER A 135 11.88 -4.10 -0.71
C SER A 135 12.98 -3.10 -0.36
N TYR A 136 13.30 -2.16 -1.25
CA TYR A 136 14.33 -1.16 -1.00
C TYR A 136 13.84 -0.14 0.04
N LEU A 137 12.62 0.35 -0.13
CA LEU A 137 12.02 1.31 0.80
C LEU A 137 11.75 0.68 2.17
N SER A 138 11.28 -0.56 2.23
CA SER A 138 11.01 -1.23 3.51
C SER A 138 12.26 -1.42 4.36
N LYS A 139 13.39 -1.79 3.75
CA LYS A 139 14.67 -1.97 4.45
C LYS A 139 15.31 -0.65 4.88
N ASN A 140 15.03 0.45 4.17
CA ASN A 140 15.65 1.75 4.41
C ASN A 140 14.67 2.78 5.02
N VAL A 141 13.54 2.33 5.56
CA VAL A 141 12.47 3.21 6.06
C VAL A 141 12.97 4.14 7.18
N GLU A 142 13.83 3.64 8.07
CA GLU A 142 14.38 4.42 9.17
C GLU A 142 15.23 5.59 8.65
N HIS A 143 16.18 5.32 7.74
CA HIS A 143 17.00 6.34 7.10
C HIS A 143 16.15 7.43 6.42
N PHE A 144 15.20 7.03 5.57
CA PHE A 144 14.36 8.00 4.85
C PHE A 144 13.45 8.81 5.77
N SER A 145 12.92 8.19 6.83
CA SER A 145 12.10 8.90 7.82
C SER A 145 12.91 9.95 8.58
N GLN A 146 14.15 9.65 8.96
CA GLN A 146 15.04 10.57 9.66
C GLN A 146 15.48 11.73 8.77
N GLU A 147 15.82 11.46 7.50
CA GLU A 147 16.13 12.53 6.55
C GLU A 147 14.95 13.48 6.34
N TYR A 148 13.72 12.95 6.27
CA TYR A 148 12.51 13.77 6.14
C TYR A 148 12.29 14.67 7.36
N ILE A 149 12.48 14.15 8.57
CA ILE A 149 12.36 14.93 9.82
C ILE A 149 13.47 15.98 9.94
N LYS A 150 14.67 15.75 9.39
CA LYS A 150 15.74 16.76 9.41
C LYS A 150 15.50 17.90 8.42
N LYS A 151 14.77 17.64 7.33
CA LYS A 151 14.50 18.61 6.26
C LYS A 151 13.28 19.50 6.53
N ASN A 152 12.39 19.14 7.46
CA ASN A 152 11.17 19.87 7.80
C ASN A 152 11.11 20.16 9.30
#